data_AF-A0A847NCH0-F1
#
_entry.id   AF-A0A847NCH0-F1
#
_cell.length_a   1.000
_cell.length_b   1.000
_cell.length_c   1.000
_cell.angle_alpha   90.00
_cell.angle_beta   90.00
_cell.angle_gamma   90.00
#
_symmetry.space_group_name_H-M   'P 1'
#
loop_
_entity.id
_entity.type
_entity.pdbx_description
1 polymer ?
#
loop_
_entity_poly.entity_id
_entity_poly.type
_entity_poly.pdbx_seq_one_letter_code
_entity_poly.pdbx_strand_id
1 'polypeptide(L)' 'QFRKPCDIAFRIMITRWRLNPADVVYVGDNLVKDFQAPQQLGMKSIWFKNSDGLYSSGDRGGIEKITKIMELI' A
#
# COMPACT_ATOMS: atom_id res chain seq x y z
N GLN A 1 -16.42 6.89 6.52
CA GLN A 1 -16.17 7.65 5.28
C GLN A 1 -14.67 7.85 4.98
N PHE A 2 -13.74 7.74 5.95
CA PHE A 2 -12.28 7.81 5.72
C PHE A 2 -11.52 6.49 5.93
N ARG A 3 -12.24 5.36 5.98
CA ARG A 3 -11.62 4.05 6.20
C ARG A 3 -11.27 3.43 4.86
N LYS A 4 -10.04 2.91 4.78
CA LYS A 4 -9.61 2.00 3.72
C LYS A 4 -10.70 0.96 3.41
N PRO A 5 -11.03 0.70 2.13
CA PRO A 5 -10.26 1.04 0.93
C PRO A 5 -10.60 2.40 0.27
N CYS A 6 -11.25 3.35 0.96
CA CYS A 6 -11.54 4.66 0.34
C CYS A 6 -10.26 5.44 -0.04
N ASP A 7 -10.32 6.20 -1.13
CA ASP A 7 -9.19 6.94 -1.71
C ASP A 7 -8.99 8.35 -1.14
N ILE A 8 -9.97 8.88 -0.40
CA ILE A 8 -10.02 10.27 0.07
C ILE A 8 -8.75 10.67 0.85
N ALA A 9 -8.30 9.82 1.77
CA ALA A 9 -7.11 10.10 2.58
C ALA A 9 -5.84 10.20 1.71
N PHE A 10 -5.70 9.32 0.72
CA PHE A 10 -4.56 9.29 -0.21
C PHE A 10 -4.54 10.53 -1.10
N ARG A 11 -5.71 10.93 -1.65
CA ARG A 11 -5.82 12.15 -2.47
C ARG A 11 -5.45 13.41 -1.69
N ILE A 12 -5.92 13.52 -0.44
CA ILE A 12 -5.57 14.65 0.44
C ILE A 12 -4.06 14.68 0.69
N MET A 13 -3.45 13.53 1.00
CA MET A 13 -2.01 13.42 1.26
C MET A 13 -1.18 13.86 0.05
N ILE A 14 -1.42 13.26 -1.12
CA ILE A 14 -0.68 13.56 -2.35
C ILE A 14 -0.83 15.03 -2.74
N THR A 15 -2.04 15.57 -2.63
CA THR A 15 -2.31 16.99 -2.96
C THR A 15 -1.58 17.94 -2.02
N ARG A 16 -1.61 17.66 -0.70
CA ARG A 16 -0.94 18.51 0.29
C ARG A 16 0.58 18.48 0.17
N TRP A 17 1.14 17.33 -0.18
CA TRP A 17 2.58 17.16 -0.34
C TRP A 17 3.08 17.51 -1.75
N ARG A 18 2.15 17.75 -2.69
CA ARG A 18 2.44 18.08 -4.09
C ARG A 18 3.35 17.04 -4.76
N LEU A 19 3.12 15.77 -4.45
CA LEU A 19 3.85 14.65 -5.03
C LEU A 19 3.14 14.16 -6.29
N ASN A 20 3.91 13.67 -7.25
CA ASN A 20 3.35 12.86 -8.33
C ASN A 20 3.08 11.45 -7.77
N PRO A 21 1.86 10.89 -7.93
CA PRO A 21 1.54 9.55 -7.45
C PRO A 21 2.55 8.47 -7.87
N ALA A 22 3.11 8.57 -9.10
CA ALA A 22 4.08 7.62 -9.63
C ALA A 22 5.40 7.56 -8.82
N ASP A 23 5.72 8.63 -8.09
CA ASP A 23 6.91 8.74 -7.24
C ASP A 23 6.63 8.33 -5.79
N VAL A 24 5.40 7.90 -5.48
CA VAL A 24 5.01 7.48 -4.13
C VAL A 24 4.84 5.96 -4.06
N VAL A 25 5.40 5.39 -3.00
CA VAL A 25 5.25 3.97 -2.65
C VAL A 25 4.39 3.86 -1.40
N TYR A 26 3.31 3.08 -1.47
CA TYR A 26 2.52 2.72 -0.31
C TYR A 26 2.89 1.31 0.17
N VAL A 27 3.15 1.17 1.47
CA VAL A 27 3.51 -0.10 2.11
C VAL A 27 2.40 -0.50 3.07
N GLY A 28 1.89 -1.72 2.94
CA GLY A 28 0.81 -2.23 3.79
C GLY A 28 0.84 -3.74 3.96
N ASP A 29 -0.02 -4.27 4.83
CA ASP A 29 -0.08 -5.69 5.18
C ASP A 29 -1.40 -6.36 4.73
N ASN A 30 -2.47 -5.58 4.57
CA ASN A 30 -3.79 -6.09 4.25
C ASN A 30 -4.14 -5.94 2.76
N LEU A 31 -4.00 -7.01 2.00
CA LEU A 31 -4.24 -7.03 0.55
C LEU A 31 -5.55 -6.37 0.09
N VAL A 32 -6.64 -6.57 0.84
CA VAL A 32 -7.98 -6.12 0.46
C VAL A 32 -8.21 -4.66 0.81
N LYS A 33 -7.65 -4.19 1.92
CA LYS A 33 -7.90 -2.83 2.42
C LYS A 33 -6.88 -1.82 1.91
N ASP A 34 -5.62 -2.24 1.77
CA ASP A 34 -4.48 -1.35 1.63
C ASP A 34 -4.20 -0.90 0.20
N PHE A 35 -4.36 -1.80 -0.78
CA PHE A 35 -3.77 -1.55 -2.10
C PHE A 35 -4.74 -1.03 -3.15
N GLN A 36 -6.05 -1.15 -2.93
CA GLN A 36 -7.04 -0.72 -3.92
C GLN A 36 -6.90 0.79 -4.25
N ALA A 37 -6.94 1.65 -3.23
CA ALA A 37 -6.86 3.10 -3.44
C ALA A 37 -5.50 3.58 -3.98
N PRO A 38 -4.35 3.19 -3.41
CA PRO A 38 -3.04 3.57 -3.95
C PRO A 38 -2.84 3.17 -5.40
N GLN A 39 -3.21 1.94 -5.79
CA GLN A 39 -3.08 1.47 -7.17
C GLN A 39 -3.97 2.26 -8.13
N GLN A 40 -5.22 2.52 -7.75
CA GLN A 40 -6.15 3.34 -8.55
C GLN A 40 -5.65 4.77 -8.77
N LEU A 41 -4.90 5.31 -7.80
CA LEU A 41 -4.31 6.65 -7.89
C LEU A 41 -2.95 6.66 -8.62
N GLY A 42 -2.43 5.52 -9.07
CA GLY A 42 -1.16 5.41 -9.79
C GLY A 42 0.07 5.35 -8.88
N MET A 43 -0.11 5.03 -7.60
CA MET A 43 1.00 4.82 -6.66
C MET A 43 1.57 3.41 -6.81
N LYS A 44 2.89 3.28 -6.59
CA LYS A 44 3.50 1.97 -6.38
C LYS A 44 3.04 1.40 -5.04
N SER A 45 2.91 0.08 -4.97
CA SER A 45 2.39 -0.61 -3.79
C SER A 45 3.27 -1.80 -3.46
N ILE A 46 3.67 -1.89 -2.19
CA ILE A 46 4.49 -2.99 -1.68
C ILE A 46 3.72 -3.70 -0.59
N TRP A 47 3.59 -5.01 -0.73
CA TRP A 47 3.00 -5.85 0.28
C TRP A 47 4.08 -6.30 1.25
N PHE A 48 3.97 -5.80 2.47
CA PHE A 48 4.79 -6.23 3.59
C PHE A 48 4.08 -7.38 4.30
N LYS A 49 4.58 -8.61 4.10
CA LYS A 49 4.06 -9.78 4.81
C LYS A 49 4.76 -9.90 6.16
N ASN A 50 4.15 -9.32 7.19
CA ASN A 50 4.59 -9.55 8.56
C ASN A 50 4.33 -11.01 8.97
N SER A 51 5.39 -11.76 9.29
CA SER A 51 5.28 -13.15 9.77
C SER A 51 4.48 -13.25 11.07
N ASP A 52 4.57 -12.21 11.89
CA ASP A 52 3.92 -12.11 13.20
C ASP A 52 2.59 -11.34 13.12
N GLY A 53 2.18 -10.94 11.91
CA GLY A 53 0.99 -10.14 11.67
C GLY A 53 -0.30 -10.97 11.57
N LEU A 54 -1.43 -10.33 11.88
CA LEU A 54 -2.78 -10.90 11.84
C LEU A 54 -3.22 -11.45 10.47
N TYR A 55 -2.49 -11.15 9.38
CA TYR A 55 -2.87 -11.45 7.99
C TYR A 55 -1.90 -12.40 7.26
N SER A 56 -1.14 -13.23 7.98
CA SER A 56 -0.11 -14.11 7.39
C SER A 56 -0.64 -15.27 6.50
N SER A 57 -1.95 -15.52 6.51
CA SER A 57 -2.62 -16.63 5.82
C SER A 57 -3.38 -16.17 4.57
N GLY A 58 -2.68 -15.97 3.46
CA GLY A 58 -3.32 -15.74 2.16
C GLY A 58 -2.41 -15.09 1.13
N ASP A 59 -1.75 -15.91 0.31
CA ASP A 59 -1.00 -15.45 -0.85
C ASP A 59 -2.01 -15.07 -1.96
N ARG A 60 -1.95 -13.83 -2.47
CA ARG A 60 -2.59 -13.45 -3.74
C ARG A 60 -1.55 -12.75 -4.60
N GLY A 61 -1.35 -13.29 -5.81
CA GLY A 61 -0.32 -12.83 -6.75
C GLY A 61 -0.63 -11.45 -7.34
N GLY A 62 0.43 -10.66 -7.55
CA GLY A 62 0.38 -9.39 -8.31
C GLY A 62 1.03 -8.19 -7.63
N ILE A 63 1.48 -8.29 -6.37
CA ILE A 63 2.13 -7.19 -5.64
C ILE A 63 3.54 -7.62 -5.23
N GLU A 64 4.52 -6.73 -5.41
CA GLU A 64 5.88 -6.93 -4.91
C GLU A 64 5.85 -7.16 -3.40
N LYS A 65 6.36 -8.32 -2.99
CA LYS A 65 6.29 -8.83 -1.63
C LYS A 65 7.65 -8.70 -0.97
N ILE A 66 7.69 -8.07 0.19
CA ILE A 66 8.89 -8.03 1.02
C ILE A 66 8.56 -8.53 2.43
N THR A 67 9.54 -9.14 3.08
CA THR A 67 9.42 -9.61 4.47
C THR A 67 10.22 -8.75 5.44
N LYS A 68 11.20 -7.99 4.93
CA LYS A 68 11.95 -6.98 5.68
C LYS A 68 12.03 -5.71 4.85
N ILE A 69 11.75 -4.56 5.47
CA ILE A 69 11.84 -3.25 4.81
C ILE A 69 13.27 -2.96 4.31
N MET A 70 14.28 -3.49 5.01
CA MET A 70 15.69 -3.33 4.63
C MET A 70 16.06 -4.01 3.31
N GLU A 71 15.21 -4.88 2.75
CA GLU A 71 15.43 -5.49 1.43
C GLU A 71 15.11 -4.54 0.27
N LEU A 72 14.54 -3.36 0.57
CA LEU A 72 14.14 -2.36 -0.43
C LEU A 72 15.19 -1.26 -0.68
N ILE A 73 16.24 -1.20 0.15
CA ILE A 73 17.29 -0.16 0.15
C ILE A 73 18.63 -0.80 -0.23
#